data_AF-A0A1V1NTG8-F1
#
_entry.id   AF-A0A1V1NTG8-F1
#
_cell.length_a   1.000
_cell.length_b   1.000
_cell.length_c   1.000
_cell.angle_alpha   90.00
_cell.angle_beta   90.00
_cell.angle_gamma   90.00
#
_symmetry.space_group_name_H-M   'P 1'
#
loop_
_entity.id
_entity.type
_entity.pdbx_description
1 polymer ?
#
loop_
_entity_poly.entity_id
_entity_poly.type
_entity_poly.pdbx_seq_one_letter_code
_entity_poly.pdbx_strand_id
1 'polypeptide(L)'
;MIRLAKDTNDISILISDYLCFLIDRNITSDIIDIHESVLHLFLRFISENAIETFLIFASKVLDQFYRDYHPKNGRTVMNGFLRYLKMNNIVCDDLIASDNDLCGIFSDYLKFFQRCGTAQHNRQQQVRNTLKAFNHFLLSNQVSLNQLNIEIIDRFLFETYQAKKVFSTIPHCSARVSQVSLS
;
A
#
# COMPACT_ATOMS: atom_id res chain seq x y z
N MET A 1 17.35 -8.34 -8.88
CA MET A 1 16.99 -9.74 -8.57
C MET A 1 16.13 -9.70 -7.32
N ILE A 2 14.81 -9.59 -7.52
CA ILE A 2 13.83 -9.61 -6.43
C ILE A 2 13.86 -11.03 -5.90
N ARG A 3 14.50 -11.24 -4.75
CA ARG A 3 14.39 -12.51 -4.04
C ARG A 3 13.02 -12.49 -3.35
N LEU A 4 11.99 -12.97 -4.04
CA LEU A 4 11.12 -13.92 -3.36
C LEU A 4 12.06 -15.05 -2.94
N ALA A 5 12.22 -15.27 -1.64
CA ALA A 5 13.01 -16.39 -1.17
C ALA A 5 12.43 -17.64 -1.84
N LYS A 6 13.23 -18.20 -2.75
CA LYS A 6 13.25 -19.56 -3.28
C LYS A 6 12.01 -20.40 -2.93
N ASP A 7 11.28 -20.76 -3.98
CA ASP A 7 10.25 -21.81 -4.04
C ASP A 7 9.00 -21.55 -3.17
N THR A 8 7.92 -21.07 -3.81
CA THR A 8 6.51 -21.17 -3.35
C THR A 8 6.37 -21.34 -1.84
N ASN A 9 6.50 -20.25 -1.07
CA ASN A 9 5.83 -20.21 0.22
C ASN A 9 4.34 -20.26 -0.09
N ASP A 10 3.79 -21.46 -0.02
CA ASP A 10 2.37 -21.70 -0.15
C ASP A 10 1.65 -20.77 0.82
N ILE A 11 0.73 -19.97 0.29
CA ILE A 11 -0.05 -19.00 1.07
C ILE A 11 -0.76 -19.73 2.21
N SER A 12 -1.13 -21.00 2.00
CA SER A 12 -1.71 -21.85 3.03
C SER A 12 -0.79 -21.98 4.25
N ILE A 13 0.52 -22.21 4.04
CA ILE A 13 1.53 -22.28 5.11
C ILE A 13 1.65 -20.93 5.82
N LEU A 14 1.70 -19.84 5.05
CA LEU A 14 1.77 -18.49 5.62
C LEU A 14 0.54 -18.15 6.49
N ILE A 15 -0.64 -18.59 6.06
CA ILE A 15 -1.89 -18.44 6.83
C ILE A 15 -1.80 -19.27 8.11
N SER A 16 -1.39 -20.54 8.03
CA SER A 16 -1.21 -21.40 9.21
C SER A 16 -0.24 -20.79 10.21
N ASP A 17 0.93 -20.33 9.77
CA ASP A 17 1.95 -19.71 10.63
C ASP A 17 1.41 -18.44 11.31
N TYR A 18 0.60 -17.65 10.60
CA TYR A 18 -0.05 -16.47 11.15
C TYR A 18 -1.10 -16.82 12.22
N LEU A 19 -1.89 -17.87 12.00
CA LEU A 19 -2.89 -18.31 12.98
C LEU A 19 -2.21 -18.85 14.25
N CYS A 20 -1.14 -19.64 14.10
CA CYS A 20 -0.29 -20.05 15.23
C CYS A 20 0.28 -18.85 15.99
N PHE A 21 0.76 -17.83 15.26
CA PHE A 21 1.24 -16.59 15.88
C PHE A 21 0.17 -15.84 16.69
N LEU A 22 -1.11 -15.91 16.30
CA LEU A 22 -2.19 -15.34 17.10
C LEU A 22 -2.46 -16.17 18.37
N ILE A 23 -2.43 -17.51 18.25
CA ILE A 23 -2.56 -18.44 19.38
C ILE A 23 -1.47 -18.18 20.42
N ASP A 24 -0.21 -18.05 19.99
CA ASP A 24 0.94 -17.79 20.87
C ASP A 24 0.81 -16.47 21.65
N ARG A 25 0.01 -15.53 21.15
CA ARG A 25 -0.29 -14.24 21.80
C ARG A 25 -1.53 -14.27 22.69
N ASN A 26 -2.11 -15.45 22.92
CA ASN A 26 -3.34 -15.63 23.69
C ASN A 26 -4.52 -14.79 23.16
N ILE A 27 -4.59 -14.62 21.83
CA ILE A 27 -5.78 -14.05 21.20
C ILE A 27 -6.94 -15.03 21.39
N THR A 28 -8.15 -14.51 21.62
CA THR A 28 -9.32 -15.35 21.89
C THR A 28 -9.72 -16.20 20.70
N SER A 29 -10.27 -17.39 20.96
CA SER A 29 -10.71 -18.33 19.91
C SER A 29 -11.68 -17.66 18.93
N ASP A 30 -12.66 -16.90 19.42
CA ASP A 30 -13.63 -16.20 18.56
C ASP A 30 -12.95 -15.26 17.54
N ILE A 31 -11.85 -14.61 17.93
CA ILE A 31 -11.10 -13.72 17.04
C ILE A 31 -10.28 -14.55 16.05
N ILE A 32 -9.67 -15.65 16.50
CA ILE A 32 -8.91 -16.56 15.63
C ILE A 32 -9.83 -17.15 14.56
N ASP A 33 -11.04 -17.60 14.92
CA ASP A 33 -12.03 -18.18 14.00
C ASP A 33 -12.44 -17.16 12.92
N ILE A 34 -12.58 -15.87 13.29
CA ILE A 34 -12.83 -14.78 12.34
C ILE A 34 -11.65 -14.62 11.38
N HIS A 35 -10.42 -14.60 11.90
CA HIS A 35 -9.22 -14.48 11.08
C HIS A 35 -9.08 -15.65 10.11
N GLU A 36 -9.25 -16.87 10.63
CA GLU A 36 -9.20 -18.12 9.86
C GLU A 36 -10.23 -18.11 8.72
N SER A 37 -11.48 -17.76 9.03
CA SER A 37 -12.56 -17.72 8.05
C SER A 37 -12.27 -16.76 6.89
N VAL A 38 -11.78 -15.55 7.19
CA VAL A 38 -11.45 -14.55 6.16
C VAL A 38 -10.25 -14.99 5.32
N LEU A 39 -9.22 -15.57 5.95
CA LEU A 39 -7.99 -15.97 5.24
C LEU A 39 -8.22 -17.18 4.33
N HIS A 40 -9.03 -18.15 4.75
CA HIS A 40 -9.46 -19.24 3.87
C HIS A 40 -10.32 -18.74 2.72
N LEU A 41 -11.18 -17.74 2.96
CA LEU A 41 -11.95 -17.10 1.90
C LEU A 41 -11.03 -16.40 0.88
N PHE A 42 -9.98 -15.76 1.35
CA PHE A 42 -8.95 -15.15 0.51
C PHE A 42 -8.19 -16.19 -0.32
N LEU A 43 -7.82 -17.33 0.29
CA LEU A 43 -7.17 -18.44 -0.40
C LEU A 43 -8.03 -19.02 -1.53
N ARG A 44 -9.35 -19.16 -1.28
CA ARG A 44 -10.32 -19.56 -2.31
C ARG A 44 -10.36 -18.54 -3.45
N PHE A 45 -10.45 -17.25 -3.13
CA PHE A 45 -10.44 -16.17 -4.13
C PHE A 45 -9.19 -16.21 -5.03
N ILE A 46 -8.00 -16.39 -4.45
CA ILE A 46 -6.74 -16.51 -5.19
C ILE A 46 -6.78 -17.70 -6.16
N SER A 47 -7.29 -18.84 -5.68
CA SER A 47 -7.37 -20.09 -6.44
C SER A 47 -8.35 -19.98 -7.62
N GLU A 48 -9.54 -19.41 -7.38
CA GLU A 48 -10.56 -19.22 -8.41
C GLU A 48 -10.15 -18.21 -9.48
N ASN A 49 -9.35 -17.20 -9.13
CA ASN A 49 -8.92 -16.15 -10.05
C ASN A 49 -7.53 -16.40 -10.66
N ALA A 50 -6.91 -17.56 -10.38
CA ALA A 50 -5.57 -17.93 -10.87
C ALA A 50 -4.52 -16.82 -10.70
N ILE A 51 -4.51 -16.19 -9.52
CA ILE A 51 -3.67 -15.00 -9.27
C ILE A 51 -2.21 -15.42 -9.12
N GLU A 52 -1.33 -14.76 -9.86
CA GLU A 52 0.11 -15.00 -9.80
C GLU A 52 0.67 -14.67 -8.41
N THR A 53 1.59 -15.51 -7.92
CA THR A 53 2.07 -15.47 -6.53
C THR A 53 2.68 -14.12 -6.12
N PHE A 54 3.31 -13.41 -7.05
CA PHE A 54 3.90 -12.10 -6.75
C PHE A 54 2.89 -10.94 -6.76
N LEU A 55 1.64 -11.18 -7.19
CA LEU A 55 0.59 -10.16 -7.28
C LEU A 55 -0.48 -10.30 -6.18
N ILE A 56 -0.47 -11.38 -5.42
CA ILE A 56 -1.50 -11.70 -4.41
C ILE A 56 -1.82 -10.53 -3.47
N PHE A 57 -0.79 -9.80 -3.03
CA PHE A 57 -0.93 -8.70 -2.08
C PHE A 57 -1.01 -7.31 -2.73
N ALA A 58 -1.13 -7.24 -4.06
CA ALA A 58 -1.31 -5.98 -4.76
C ALA A 58 -2.65 -5.33 -4.39
N SER A 59 -2.67 -4.00 -4.26
CA SER A 59 -3.89 -3.25 -3.88
C SER A 59 -5.09 -3.60 -4.76
N LYS A 60 -4.90 -3.71 -6.08
CA LYS A 60 -5.98 -4.04 -7.02
C LYS A 60 -6.60 -5.42 -6.73
N VAL A 61 -5.77 -6.39 -6.35
CA VAL A 61 -6.19 -7.75 -6.00
C VAL A 61 -6.96 -7.76 -4.68
N LEU A 62 -6.44 -7.06 -3.66
CA LEU A 62 -7.12 -6.92 -2.37
C LEU A 62 -8.45 -6.16 -2.51
N ASP A 63 -8.49 -5.09 -3.30
CA ASP A 63 -9.71 -4.34 -3.58
C ASP A 63 -10.74 -5.18 -4.32
N GLN A 64 -10.30 -6.04 -5.24
CA GLN A 64 -11.18 -7.01 -5.90
C GLN A 64 -11.73 -8.03 -4.91
N PHE A 65 -10.88 -8.63 -4.08
CA PHE A 65 -11.33 -9.54 -3.02
C PHE A 65 -12.42 -8.92 -2.13
N TYR A 66 -12.22 -7.68 -1.65
CA TYR A 66 -13.21 -7.01 -0.79
C TYR A 66 -14.53 -6.72 -1.51
N ARG A 67 -14.49 -6.47 -2.83
CA ARG A 67 -15.69 -6.21 -3.63
C ARG A 67 -16.44 -7.49 -3.99
N ASP A 68 -15.74 -8.57 -4.31
CA ASP A 68 -16.37 -9.75 -4.89
C ASP A 68 -16.90 -10.69 -3.78
N TYR A 69 -16.22 -10.71 -2.63
CA TYR A 69 -16.47 -11.68 -1.56
C TYR A 69 -17.04 -11.08 -0.27
N HIS A 70 -17.02 -9.75 -0.14
CA HIS A 70 -17.55 -9.01 1.01
C HIS A 70 -17.25 -9.62 2.41
N PRO A 71 -15.99 -9.99 2.71
CA PRO A 71 -15.65 -10.58 4.00
C PRO A 71 -15.95 -9.64 5.16
N LYS A 72 -16.72 -10.13 6.14
CA LYS A 72 -16.91 -9.43 7.41
C LYS A 72 -15.55 -9.29 8.10
N ASN A 73 -15.22 -8.09 8.58
CA ASN A 73 -13.91 -7.76 9.16
C ASN A 73 -12.71 -7.94 8.20
N GLY A 74 -12.95 -8.10 6.89
CA GLY A 74 -11.91 -8.48 5.92
C GLY A 74 -10.69 -7.56 5.94
N ARG A 75 -10.92 -6.24 5.91
CA ARG A 75 -9.82 -5.26 5.95
C ARG A 75 -9.00 -5.36 7.23
N THR A 76 -9.63 -5.57 8.38
CA THR A 76 -8.95 -5.69 9.67
C THR A 76 -8.08 -6.94 9.72
N VAL A 77 -8.64 -8.09 9.31
CA VAL A 77 -7.91 -9.36 9.28
C VAL A 77 -6.74 -9.28 8.30
N MET A 78 -6.97 -8.82 7.08
CA MET A 78 -5.94 -8.71 6.05
C MET A 78 -4.83 -7.75 6.46
N ASN A 79 -5.16 -6.61 7.10
CA ASN A 79 -4.14 -5.71 7.64
C ASN A 79 -3.30 -6.38 8.75
N GLY A 80 -3.92 -7.18 9.61
CA GLY A 80 -3.22 -7.97 10.63
C GLY A 80 -2.27 -8.97 10.02
N PHE A 81 -2.74 -9.72 9.01
CA PHE A 81 -1.93 -10.70 8.29
C PHE A 81 -0.77 -10.05 7.53
N LEU A 82 -1.02 -9.00 6.76
CA LEU A 82 0.04 -8.26 6.05
C LEU A 82 1.08 -7.69 7.01
N ARG A 83 0.65 -7.20 8.18
CA ARG A 83 1.57 -6.72 9.23
C ARG A 83 2.44 -7.86 9.76
N TYR A 84 1.88 -9.05 9.99
CA TYR A 84 2.65 -10.22 10.39
C TYR A 84 3.69 -10.61 9.32
N LEU A 85 3.29 -10.65 8.04
CA LEU A 85 4.20 -10.98 6.95
C LEU A 85 5.36 -9.98 6.84
N LYS A 86 5.09 -8.69 7.04
CA LYS A 86 6.12 -7.64 7.10
C LYS A 86 7.07 -7.84 8.28
N MET A 87 6.53 -8.13 9.46
CA MET A 87 7.33 -8.30 10.68
C MET A 87 8.33 -9.46 10.54
N ASN A 88 7.96 -10.50 9.79
CA ASN A 88 8.81 -11.66 9.53
C ASN A 88 9.64 -11.53 8.23
N ASN A 89 9.67 -10.35 7.60
CA ASN A 89 10.38 -10.09 6.33
C ASN A 89 9.98 -11.03 5.18
N ILE A 90 8.76 -11.58 5.22
CA ILE A 90 8.23 -12.49 4.19
C ILE A 90 7.73 -11.69 2.99
N VAL A 91 7.14 -10.52 3.24
CA VAL A 91 6.70 -9.57 2.21
C VAL A 91 7.45 -8.25 2.41
N CYS A 92 8.08 -7.76 1.34
CA CYS A 92 8.76 -6.47 1.35
C CYS A 92 7.74 -5.32 1.21
N ASP A 93 7.99 -4.18 1.86
CA ASP A 93 7.14 -2.96 1.80
C ASP A 93 6.86 -2.48 0.36
N ASP A 94 7.68 -2.90 -0.60
CA ASP A 94 7.52 -2.59 -2.01
C ASP A 94 6.28 -3.25 -2.65
N LEU A 95 5.88 -4.45 -2.19
CA LEU A 95 4.73 -5.21 -2.73
C LEU A 95 3.35 -4.63 -2.34
N ILE A 96 3.25 -4.00 -1.16
CA ILE A 96 1.96 -3.49 -0.63
C ILE A 96 1.70 -2.04 -1.08
N ALA A 97 2.74 -1.32 -1.50
CA ALA A 97 2.65 0.06 -1.92
C ALA A 97 2.70 0.19 -3.46
N SER A 98 1.68 -0.36 -4.13
CA SER A 98 1.38 -0.12 -5.57
C SER A 98 2.61 0.08 -6.47
N ASP A 99 3.19 -1.01 -6.94
CA ASP A 99 4.26 -1.02 -7.95
C ASP A 99 3.75 -0.68 -9.38
N ASN A 100 2.48 -0.29 -9.52
CA ASN A 100 1.85 -0.03 -10.82
C ASN A 100 1.91 1.44 -11.29
N ASP A 101 2.48 2.36 -10.51
CA ASP A 101 2.42 3.80 -10.82
C ASP A 101 3.78 4.46 -11.07
N LEU A 102 4.85 3.69 -11.33
CA LEU A 102 6.16 4.25 -11.65
C LEU A 102 6.66 3.70 -12.99
N CYS A 103 6.90 4.59 -13.95
CA CYS A 103 7.55 4.25 -15.21
C CYS A 103 8.90 3.55 -14.93
N GLY A 104 9.29 2.59 -15.78
CA GLY A 104 10.42 1.68 -15.54
C GLY A 104 11.71 2.38 -15.09
N ILE A 105 12.02 3.55 -15.66
CA ILE A 105 13.19 4.37 -15.29
C ILE A 105 13.18 4.78 -13.81
N PHE A 106 12.01 5.14 -13.26
CA PHE A 106 11.90 5.50 -11.84
C PHE A 106 11.97 4.30 -10.91
N SER A 107 11.45 3.14 -11.35
CA SER A 107 11.62 1.87 -10.63
C SER A 107 13.11 1.48 -10.57
N ASP A 108 13.83 1.64 -11.68
CA ASP A 108 15.25 1.30 -11.75
C ASP A 108 16.12 2.28 -10.96
N TYR A 109 15.77 3.56 -10.95
CA TYR A 109 16.41 4.54 -10.07
C TYR A 109 16.17 4.22 -8.59
N LEU A 110 14.96 3.82 -8.18
CA LEU A 110 14.68 3.41 -6.80
C LEU A 110 15.50 2.18 -6.40
N LYS A 111 15.59 1.17 -7.27
CA LYS A 111 16.42 -0.03 -7.03
C LYS A 111 17.90 0.33 -6.91
N PHE A 112 18.40 1.27 -7.71
CA PHE A 112 19.76 1.77 -7.59
C PHE A 112 19.97 2.52 -6.27
N PHE A 113 19.07 3.44 -5.94
CA PHE A 113 19.12 4.24 -4.71
C PHE A 113 19.08 3.39 -3.43
N GLN A 114 18.26 2.33 -3.42
CA GLN A 114 18.20 1.34 -2.34
C GLN A 114 19.52 0.56 -2.17
N ARG A 115 20.21 0.24 -3.29
CA ARG A 115 21.49 -0.50 -3.25
C ARG A 115 22.67 0.35 -2.84
N CYS A 116 22.64 1.64 -3.16
CA CYS A 116 23.75 2.56 -2.91
C CYS A 116 23.68 3.27 -1.54
N GLY A 117 22.57 3.15 -0.79
CA GLY A 117 22.28 4.01 0.35
C GLY A 117 22.30 3.33 1.72
N THR A 118 23.12 3.87 2.63
CA THR A 118 22.96 3.84 4.10
C THR A 118 21.78 4.72 4.58
N ALA A 119 20.78 4.92 3.73
CA ALA A 119 19.71 5.89 3.96
C ALA A 119 18.63 5.29 4.85
N GLN A 120 18.32 5.97 5.97
CA GLN A 120 17.16 5.66 6.82
C GLN A 120 15.90 5.50 5.99
N HIS A 121 15.05 4.53 6.36
CA HIS A 121 13.77 4.19 5.73
C HIS A 121 12.94 5.42 5.36
N ASN A 122 12.90 6.43 6.24
CA ASN A 122 12.23 7.71 6.00
C ASN A 122 12.69 8.44 4.73
N ARG A 123 14.00 8.45 4.45
CA ARG A 123 14.57 9.11 3.25
C ARG A 123 14.23 8.33 1.99
N GLN A 124 14.22 7.00 2.06
CA GLN A 124 13.80 6.15 0.94
C GLN A 124 12.32 6.38 0.61
N GLN A 125 11.47 6.46 1.63
CA GLN A 125 10.05 6.72 1.46
C GLN A 125 9.79 8.12 0.88
N GLN A 126 10.53 9.14 1.31
CA GLN A 126 10.43 10.49 0.72
C GLN A 126 10.78 10.49 -0.76
N VAL A 127 11.88 9.83 -1.15
CA VAL A 127 12.28 9.72 -2.56
C VAL A 127 11.20 8.99 -3.36
N ARG A 128 10.67 7.87 -2.83
CA ARG A 128 9.58 7.13 -3.46
C ARG A 128 8.34 7.98 -3.67
N ASN A 129 7.91 8.73 -2.66
CA ASN A 129 6.74 9.60 -2.73
C ASN A 129 6.93 10.71 -3.77
N THR A 130 8.12 11.33 -3.81
CA THR A 130 8.45 12.35 -4.82
C THR A 130 8.41 11.78 -6.23
N LEU A 131 8.98 10.59 -6.45
CA LEU A 131 8.98 9.95 -7.77
C LEU A 131 7.58 9.54 -8.21
N LYS A 132 6.72 9.07 -7.29
CA LYS A 132 5.29 8.81 -7.61
C LYS A 132 4.58 10.08 -8.03
N ALA A 133 4.73 11.17 -7.26
CA ALA A 133 4.12 12.45 -7.58
C ALA A 133 4.62 13.00 -8.92
N PHE A 134 5.92 12.86 -9.20
CA PHE A 134 6.50 13.30 -10.46
C PHE A 134 6.02 12.46 -11.64
N ASN A 135 5.98 11.13 -11.50
CA ASN A 135 5.44 10.27 -12.55
C ASN A 135 3.97 10.59 -12.86
N HIS A 136 3.16 10.83 -11.82
CA HIS A 136 1.78 11.26 -12.01
C HIS A 136 1.68 12.60 -12.76
N PHE A 137 2.50 13.60 -12.38
CA PHE A 137 2.55 14.88 -13.07
C PHE A 137 2.91 14.73 -14.55
N LEU A 138 3.92 13.91 -14.88
CA LEU A 138 4.32 13.68 -16.27
C LEU A 138 3.21 13.00 -17.07
N LEU A 139 2.54 12.00 -16.51
CA LEU A 139 1.42 11.32 -17.16
C LEU A 139 0.23 12.26 -17.39
N SER A 140 -0.16 13.03 -16.38
CA SER A 140 -1.28 13.98 -16.46
C SER A 140 -1.04 15.11 -17.46
N ASN A 141 0.23 15.50 -17.65
CA ASN A 141 0.63 16.52 -18.62
C ASN A 141 1.09 15.93 -19.98
N GLN A 142 1.00 14.61 -20.17
CA GLN A 142 1.46 13.89 -21.37
C GLN A 142 2.92 14.21 -21.76
N VAL A 143 3.77 14.46 -20.75
CA VAL A 143 5.18 14.78 -20.95
C VAL A 143 5.99 13.49 -20.85
N SER A 144 6.78 13.20 -21.87
CA SER A 144 7.76 12.11 -21.80
C SER A 144 9.03 12.55 -21.06
N LEU A 145 9.72 11.60 -20.43
CA LEU A 145 11.03 11.83 -19.80
C LEU A 145 12.05 12.46 -20.76
N ASN A 146 11.98 12.14 -22.05
CA ASN A 146 12.88 12.65 -23.08
C ASN A 146 12.62 14.13 -23.44
N GLN A 147 11.48 14.67 -23.01
CA GLN A 147 11.07 16.05 -23.23
C GLN A 147 11.23 16.91 -21.98
N LEU A 148 11.86 16.37 -20.93
CA LEU A 148 12.12 17.12 -19.71
C LEU A 148 13.03 18.31 -19.99
N ASN A 149 12.55 19.48 -19.58
CA ASN A 149 13.32 20.70 -19.51
C ASN A 149 13.15 21.35 -18.13
N ILE A 150 13.90 22.41 -17.86
CA ILE A 150 13.89 23.07 -16.56
C ILE A 150 12.51 23.66 -16.23
N GLU A 151 11.78 24.16 -17.23
CA GLU A 151 10.46 24.76 -17.06
C GLU A 151 9.40 23.76 -16.59
N ILE A 152 9.46 22.52 -17.10
CA ILE A 152 8.56 21.42 -16.68
C ILE A 152 8.86 21.00 -15.24
N ILE A 153 10.14 21.00 -14.85
CA ILE A 153 10.56 20.70 -13.47
C ILE A 153 10.10 21.82 -12.54
N ASP A 154 10.29 23.09 -12.92
CA ASP A 154 9.86 24.24 -12.15
C ASP A 154 8.34 24.25 -11.96
N ARG A 155 7.58 23.89 -13.01
CA ARG A 155 6.11 23.76 -12.94
C ARG A 155 5.70 22.66 -11.96
N PHE A 156 6.34 21.48 -12.03
CA PHE A 156 6.11 20.40 -11.08
C PHE A 156 6.40 20.83 -9.63
N LEU A 157 7.54 21.50 -9.40
CA LEU A 157 7.91 22.01 -8.09
C LEU A 157 6.88 23.03 -7.60
N PHE A 158 6.50 23.99 -8.43
CA PHE A 158 5.49 24.99 -8.08
C PHE A 158 4.16 24.35 -7.66
N GLU A 159 3.63 23.41 -8.45
CA GLU A 159 2.38 22.70 -8.14
C GLU A 159 2.47 21.88 -6.85
N THR A 160 3.59 21.19 -6.62
CA THR A 160 3.79 20.38 -5.41
C THR A 160 4.03 21.23 -4.16
N TYR A 161 4.67 22.40 -4.27
CA TYR A 161 4.82 23.36 -3.17
C TYR A 161 3.51 24.07 -2.83
N GLN A 162 2.71 24.45 -3.83
CA GLN A 162 1.40 25.07 -3.62
C GLN A 162 0.40 24.10 -2.99
N ALA A 163 0.40 22.82 -3.40
CA ALA A 163 -0.43 21.79 -2.78
C ALA A 163 -0.13 21.60 -1.28
N LYS A 164 1.15 21.69 -0.87
CA LYS A 164 1.54 21.63 0.56
C LYS A 164 1.09 22.86 1.36
N LYS A 165 0.95 24.02 0.71
CA LYS A 165 0.50 25.26 1.37
C LYS A 165 -1.00 25.24 1.66
N VAL A 166 -1.82 24.69 0.76
CA VAL A 166 -3.28 24.58 0.93
C VAL A 166 -3.69 23.70 2.12
N PHE A 167 -2.93 22.64 2.42
CA PHE A 167 -3.17 21.80 3.60
C PHE A 167 -2.80 22.46 4.94
N SER A 168 -2.07 23.58 4.94
CA SER A 168 -1.77 24.37 6.15
C SER A 168 -2.82 25.45 6.46
N THR A 169 -3.80 25.64 5.58
CA THR A 169 -4.90 26.59 5.73
C THR A 169 -6.24 25.86 5.60
N ILE A 170 -6.55 24.99 6.56
CA ILE A 170 -7.94 24.67 6.88
C ILE A 170 -8.35 25.66 7.98
N PRO A 171 -9.29 26.60 7.74
CA PRO A 171 -9.80 27.43 8.81
C PRO A 171 -10.56 26.56 9.81
N HIS A 172 -10.29 26.79 11.10
CA HIS A 172 -11.10 26.33 12.22
C HIS A 172 -12.59 26.46 11.88
N CYS A 173 -13.31 25.35 11.88
CA CYS A 173 -14.77 25.34 11.83
C CYS A 173 -15.32 26.20 12.97
N SER A 174 -15.91 27.36 12.63
CA SER A 174 -16.85 28.05 13.49
C SER A 174 -18.15 27.26 13.46
N ALA A 175 -18.32 26.39 14.46
CA ALA A 175 -19.61 25.81 14.80
C ALA A 175 -20.18 26.57 16.00
N ARG A 176 -21.20 27.40 15.76
CA ARG A 176 -22.21 27.67 16.79
C ARG A 176 -23.57 27.81 16.13
N VAL A 177 -24.22 26.65 16.03
CA VAL A 177 -25.68 26.51 15.96
C VAL A 177 -26.23 26.93 17.32
N SER A 178 -27.23 27.81 17.31
CA SER A 178 -28.35 27.80 18.25
C SER A 178 -29.50 28.62 17.65
N GLN A 179 -30.39 27.94 16.93
CA GLN A 179 -31.80 28.31 16.85
C GLN A 179 -32.57 27.38 17.78
N VAL A 180 -33.22 27.94 18.82
CA VAL A 180 -34.34 27.43 19.65
C VAL A 180 -34.71 28.68 20.51
N SER A 181 -35.94 29.22 20.65
CA SER A 181 -37.31 28.76 20.49
C SER A 181 -38.26 29.98 20.41
N LEU A 182 -39.34 29.84 19.64
CA LEU A 182 -40.76 30.09 19.99
C LEU A 182 -41.09 31.13 21.09
N SER A 183 -41.72 32.24 20.68
CA SER A 183 -43.10 32.64 21.03
C SER A 183 -43.46 33.98 20.37
#